data_AF-A0A101R5J7-F1
#
_entry.id   AF-A0A101R5J7-F1
#
_cell.length_a   1.000
_cell.length_b   1.000
_cell.length_c   1.000
_cell.angle_alpha   90.00
_cell.angle_beta   90.00
_cell.angle_gamma   90.00
#
_symmetry.space_group_name_H-M   'P 1'
#
loop_
_entity.id
_entity.type
_entity.pdbx_description
1 polymer ?
#
loop_
_entity_poly.entity_id
_entity_poly.type
_entity_poly.pdbx_seq_one_letter_code
_entity_poly.pdbx_strand_id
1 'polypeptide(L)'
;MSPEELERLLGDPYDAAGPYGFAAAVARDERDAFPEELCAALREAGFHLDYLPEEWGGRFVSFDHSMLLVRTAARRDLNVMPGTMFGITAATCLALHGSPEQRKHAAEILARGGAVGFALSEADHGSDLLANTARLTPVEGGWELSGEKWMVGLGRRCEAVYLVARTGERGPGAFSAVLLDLPEGAERCERSPAVPASGMRGIDFAHLRFDRFPVPADALVGAEGQALESVMKAQQVVRVMSMAGSLGCADTALRLTLDFAARRRVGRTTVLRSPYPRREVAVASAALLAADAVALAAARGIHVAPEVFSVWGCAAKHVVAESTEDALRRCGTVLATRAVLRTEGPGGGLFQKLQRDAAIVRVIDTSTLANLRAFAAQLPSLRHFGGEDRDGADRAVAEVRTVFDLSAPLPPYAPGRLDLTARGHDPVTAALPHTAPDVLARLTRDGELTAADLVTRLLTAVGGFPAELAGADRDTGPADLAERYAWLHAAACCVHLAWADPAHGRFTPAWLGACLAYLLARADGTDPRREAAALLPAADLAAELHAANRLFSVLPVHLA
;
A
#
# COMPACT_ATOMS: atom_id res chain seq x y z
N MET A 1 -20.12 2.52 3.05
CA MET A 1 -20.36 1.27 2.30
C MET A 1 -19.49 0.21 2.92
N SER A 2 -19.99 -1.00 3.18
CA SER A 2 -19.16 -2.09 3.67
C SER A 2 -18.49 -2.84 2.51
N PRO A 3 -17.35 -3.53 2.74
CA PRO A 3 -16.76 -4.44 1.75
C PRO A 3 -17.75 -5.50 1.21
N GLU A 4 -18.65 -6.02 2.04
CA GLU A 4 -19.67 -6.98 1.61
C GLU A 4 -20.76 -6.34 0.74
N GLU A 5 -21.13 -5.08 1.01
CA GLU A 5 -22.02 -4.31 0.13
C GLU A 5 -21.38 -4.08 -1.24
N LEU A 6 -20.08 -3.77 -1.25
CA LEU A 6 -19.29 -3.63 -2.47
C LEU A 6 -19.21 -4.95 -3.25
N GLU A 7 -18.92 -6.08 -2.59
CA GLU A 7 -18.91 -7.39 -3.25
C GLU A 7 -20.27 -7.75 -3.87
N ARG A 8 -21.38 -7.47 -3.17
CA ARG A 8 -22.74 -7.67 -3.72
C ARG A 8 -23.01 -6.76 -4.93
N LEU A 9 -22.55 -5.52 -4.91
CA LEU A 9 -22.67 -4.59 -6.04
C LEU A 9 -21.90 -5.11 -7.26
N LEU A 10 -20.70 -5.65 -7.06
CA LEU A 10 -19.83 -6.13 -8.13
C LEU A 10 -20.21 -7.53 -8.65
N GLY A 11 -21.04 -8.27 -7.91
CA GLY A 11 -21.59 -9.58 -8.30
C GLY A 11 -20.56 -10.70 -8.34
N ASP A 12 -20.91 -11.84 -8.95
CA ASP A 12 -20.01 -12.99 -9.09
C ASP A 12 -18.82 -12.64 -10.02
N PRO A 13 -17.56 -12.73 -9.55
CA PRO A 13 -16.39 -12.42 -10.38
C PRO A 13 -16.20 -13.40 -11.55
N TYR A 14 -16.79 -14.58 -11.47
CA TYR A 14 -16.69 -15.63 -12.49
C TYR A 14 -17.80 -15.57 -13.54
N ASP A 15 -18.80 -14.71 -13.38
CA ASP A 15 -19.80 -14.46 -14.42
C ASP A 15 -19.14 -13.81 -15.64
N ALA A 16 -19.02 -14.58 -16.72
CA ALA A 16 -18.43 -14.12 -17.97
C ALA A 16 -19.24 -13.04 -18.69
N ALA A 17 -20.53 -12.90 -18.37
CA ALA A 17 -21.39 -11.83 -18.89
C ALA A 17 -21.36 -10.56 -18.02
N GLY A 18 -20.82 -10.65 -16.80
CA GLY A 18 -20.77 -9.55 -15.86
C GLY A 18 -19.77 -8.47 -16.27
N PRO A 19 -20.14 -7.17 -16.27
CA PRO A 19 -19.25 -6.08 -16.67
C PRO A 19 -18.09 -5.84 -15.67
N TYR A 20 -18.20 -6.38 -14.46
CA TYR A 20 -17.24 -6.21 -13.37
C TYR A 20 -16.44 -7.49 -13.06
N GLY A 21 -16.70 -8.58 -13.80
CA GLY A 21 -16.07 -9.87 -13.62
C GLY A 21 -14.66 -9.95 -14.22
N PHE A 22 -14.02 -11.10 -13.99
CA PHE A 22 -12.65 -11.36 -14.45
C PHE A 22 -12.51 -11.34 -15.97
N ALA A 23 -13.50 -11.87 -16.70
CA ALA A 23 -13.49 -11.84 -18.17
C ALA A 23 -13.51 -10.40 -18.71
N ALA A 24 -14.32 -9.52 -18.10
CA ALA A 24 -14.37 -8.11 -18.48
C ALA A 24 -13.05 -7.38 -18.15
N ALA A 25 -12.43 -7.67 -16.99
CA ALA A 25 -11.13 -7.10 -16.62
C ALA A 25 -10.02 -7.48 -17.62
N VAL A 26 -9.97 -8.75 -18.06
CA VAL A 26 -9.03 -9.20 -19.09
C VAL A 26 -9.32 -8.53 -20.43
N ALA A 27 -10.59 -8.49 -20.85
CA ALA A 27 -10.96 -7.88 -22.13
C ALA A 27 -10.61 -6.38 -22.19
N ARG A 28 -10.72 -5.65 -21.07
CA ARG A 28 -10.26 -4.25 -20.95
C ARG A 28 -8.75 -4.13 -21.06
N ASP A 29 -8.00 -4.98 -20.34
CA ASP A 29 -6.54 -5.00 -20.39
C ASP A 29 -6.00 -5.23 -21.81
N GLU A 30 -6.58 -6.18 -22.58
CA GLU A 30 -6.15 -6.43 -23.96
C GLU A 30 -6.34 -5.22 -24.88
N ARG A 31 -7.43 -4.49 -24.67
CA ARG A 31 -7.78 -3.30 -25.45
C ARG A 31 -7.12 -2.01 -24.97
N ASP A 32 -6.32 -2.08 -23.90
CA ASP A 32 -5.76 -0.90 -23.24
C ASP A 32 -6.85 0.14 -22.89
N ALA A 33 -7.98 -0.35 -22.39
CA ALA A 33 -9.19 0.43 -22.21
C ALA A 33 -9.43 0.82 -20.74
N PHE A 34 -9.77 2.08 -20.51
CA PHE A 34 -10.18 2.59 -19.20
C PHE A 34 -11.44 1.85 -18.70
N PRO A 35 -11.54 1.47 -17.41
CA PRO A 35 -12.67 0.73 -16.86
C PRO A 35 -13.89 1.61 -16.59
N GLU A 36 -14.44 2.26 -17.63
CA GLU A 36 -15.49 3.28 -17.53
C GLU A 36 -16.74 2.77 -16.80
N GLU A 37 -17.29 1.61 -17.19
CA GLU A 37 -18.49 1.02 -16.57
C GLU A 37 -18.29 0.70 -15.08
N LEU A 38 -17.14 0.11 -14.75
CA LEU A 38 -16.80 -0.25 -13.37
C LEU A 38 -16.57 1.01 -12.52
N CYS A 39 -15.83 1.99 -13.03
CA CYS A 39 -15.63 3.26 -12.35
C CYS A 39 -16.95 4.03 -12.17
N ALA A 40 -17.85 4.02 -13.16
CA ALA A 40 -19.16 4.66 -13.06
C ALA A 40 -20.01 4.03 -11.96
N ALA A 41 -20.10 2.70 -11.91
CA ALA A 41 -20.84 1.99 -10.87
C ALA A 41 -20.27 2.26 -9.46
N LEU A 42 -18.95 2.29 -9.33
CA LEU A 42 -18.28 2.64 -8.06
C LEU A 42 -18.54 4.09 -7.66
N ARG A 43 -18.53 5.04 -8.61
CA ARG A 43 -18.84 6.46 -8.35
C ARG A 43 -20.29 6.65 -7.91
N GLU A 44 -21.24 5.99 -8.58
CA GLU A 44 -22.66 6.02 -8.21
C GLU A 44 -22.88 5.51 -6.78
N ALA A 45 -22.12 4.48 -6.39
CA ALA A 45 -22.17 3.91 -5.06
C ALA A 45 -21.37 4.73 -4.02
N GLY A 46 -20.67 5.79 -4.44
CA GLY A 46 -19.94 6.73 -3.58
C GLY A 46 -18.56 6.25 -3.14
N PHE A 47 -17.95 5.30 -3.86
CA PHE A 47 -16.63 4.74 -3.54
C PHE A 47 -15.51 5.80 -3.58
N HIS A 48 -15.57 6.75 -4.52
CA HIS A 48 -14.59 7.84 -4.63
C HIS A 48 -14.66 8.84 -3.47
N LEU A 49 -15.74 8.83 -2.68
CA LEU A 49 -15.89 9.70 -1.51
C LEU A 49 -15.14 9.17 -0.28
N ASP A 50 -14.71 7.90 -0.31
CA ASP A 50 -14.25 7.20 0.88
C ASP A 50 -12.88 7.67 1.39
N TYR A 51 -12.11 8.45 0.63
CA TYR A 51 -10.87 9.08 1.10
C TYR A 51 -11.01 10.58 1.37
N LEU A 52 -12.19 11.15 1.09
CA LEU A 52 -12.44 12.58 1.25
C LEU A 52 -12.99 12.86 2.65
N PRO A 53 -12.50 13.91 3.34
CA PRO A 53 -13.11 14.39 4.58
C PRO A 53 -14.57 14.80 4.38
N GLU A 54 -15.37 14.71 5.44
CA GLU A 54 -16.79 15.11 5.43
C GLU A 54 -16.97 16.59 5.02
N GLU A 55 -16.07 17.48 5.47
CA GLU A 55 -16.04 18.90 5.08
C GLU A 55 -15.88 19.13 3.57
N TRP A 56 -15.39 18.12 2.82
CA TRP A 56 -15.25 18.16 1.36
C TRP A 56 -16.38 17.38 0.66
N GLY A 57 -17.46 17.07 1.37
CA GLY A 57 -18.56 16.24 0.86
C GLY A 57 -18.23 14.74 0.81
N GLY A 58 -17.17 14.33 1.49
CA GLY A 58 -16.69 12.96 1.53
C GLY A 58 -17.38 12.06 2.55
N ARG A 59 -16.91 10.81 2.63
CA ARG A 59 -17.42 9.76 3.52
C ARG A 59 -16.30 9.02 4.25
N PHE A 60 -15.10 9.60 4.30
CA PHE A 60 -13.95 8.99 4.97
C PHE A 60 -14.25 8.66 6.42
N VAL A 61 -14.10 7.38 6.76
CA VAL A 61 -14.24 6.86 8.13
C VAL A 61 -12.88 6.73 8.78
N SER A 62 -12.02 5.93 8.16
CA SER A 62 -10.66 5.64 8.61
C SER A 62 -9.88 4.96 7.49
N PHE A 63 -8.55 5.01 7.55
CA PHE A 63 -7.71 4.44 6.51
C PHE A 63 -7.78 2.91 6.43
N ASP A 64 -8.04 2.21 7.53
CA ASP A 64 -8.27 0.76 7.52
C ASP A 64 -9.59 0.39 6.82
N HIS A 65 -10.63 1.20 6.98
CA HIS A 65 -11.88 1.06 6.22
C HIS A 65 -11.65 1.25 4.72
N SER A 66 -11.01 2.36 4.32
CA SER A 66 -10.71 2.66 2.92
C SER A 66 -9.80 1.61 2.29
N MET A 67 -8.79 1.15 3.03
CA MET A 67 -7.90 0.07 2.60
C MET A 67 -8.68 -1.20 2.28
N LEU A 68 -9.66 -1.58 3.11
CA LEU A 68 -10.50 -2.77 2.85
C LEU A 68 -11.39 -2.60 1.62
N LEU A 69 -12.00 -1.43 1.43
CA LEU A 69 -12.81 -1.16 0.24
C LEU A 69 -11.96 -1.22 -1.03
N VAL A 70 -10.81 -0.56 -1.05
CA VAL A 70 -9.87 -0.58 -2.18
C VAL A 70 -9.39 -2.00 -2.45
N ARG A 71 -8.98 -2.75 -1.42
CA ARG A 71 -8.56 -4.13 -1.58
C ARG A 71 -9.67 -5.00 -2.18
N THR A 72 -10.89 -4.80 -1.72
CA THR A 72 -12.07 -5.54 -2.19
C THR A 72 -12.33 -5.28 -3.67
N ALA A 73 -12.33 -4.01 -4.09
CA ALA A 73 -12.46 -3.64 -5.50
C ALA A 73 -11.28 -4.15 -6.36
N ALA A 74 -10.05 -4.04 -5.86
CA ALA A 74 -8.84 -4.44 -6.57
C ALA A 74 -8.73 -5.95 -6.83
N ARG A 75 -9.50 -6.78 -6.11
CA ARG A 75 -9.66 -8.21 -6.47
C ARG A 75 -10.26 -8.38 -7.86
N ARG A 76 -11.14 -7.48 -8.28
CA ARG A 76 -11.80 -7.53 -9.60
C ARG A 76 -10.88 -6.96 -10.67
N ASP A 77 -10.39 -5.75 -10.42
CA ASP A 77 -9.54 -5.03 -11.35
C ASP A 77 -8.76 -3.95 -10.58
N LEU A 78 -7.44 -4.03 -10.53
CA LEU A 78 -6.62 -3.06 -9.80
C LEU A 78 -6.79 -1.62 -10.32
N ASN A 79 -7.18 -1.46 -11.59
CA ASN A 79 -7.40 -0.16 -12.23
C ASN A 79 -8.51 0.68 -11.58
N VAL A 80 -9.38 0.09 -10.76
CA VAL A 80 -10.40 0.84 -10.01
C VAL A 80 -9.78 1.91 -9.12
N MET A 81 -8.69 1.59 -8.42
CA MET A 81 -8.02 2.53 -7.52
C MET A 81 -7.56 3.79 -8.26
N PRO A 82 -6.73 3.69 -9.32
CA PRO A 82 -6.35 4.87 -10.08
C PRO A 82 -7.50 5.48 -10.90
N GLY A 83 -8.57 4.74 -11.19
CA GLY A 83 -9.74 5.27 -11.92
C GLY A 83 -10.71 6.10 -11.07
N THR A 84 -10.74 5.91 -9.74
CA THR A 84 -11.69 6.57 -8.85
C THR A 84 -11.08 7.34 -7.68
N MET A 85 -9.83 7.07 -7.28
CA MET A 85 -9.21 7.65 -6.07
C MET A 85 -7.84 8.29 -6.34
N PHE A 86 -7.49 8.57 -7.60
CA PHE A 86 -6.18 9.14 -7.95
C PHE A 86 -5.91 10.51 -7.28
N GLY A 87 -6.96 11.28 -6.98
CA GLY A 87 -6.86 12.61 -6.39
C GLY A 87 -6.42 12.66 -4.92
N ILE A 88 -6.24 11.52 -4.24
CA ILE A 88 -5.91 11.47 -2.81
C ILE A 88 -4.63 12.23 -2.43
N THR A 89 -3.60 12.18 -3.27
CA THR A 89 -2.34 12.89 -3.01
C THR A 89 -2.53 14.40 -3.12
N ALA A 90 -3.19 14.87 -4.19
CA ALA A 90 -3.50 16.29 -4.37
C ALA A 90 -4.42 16.82 -3.26
N ALA A 91 -5.46 16.05 -2.90
CA ALA A 91 -6.36 16.38 -1.79
C ALA A 91 -5.60 16.53 -0.47
N THR A 92 -4.68 15.62 -0.16
CA THR A 92 -3.87 15.70 1.06
C THR A 92 -2.97 16.94 1.07
N CYS A 93 -2.31 17.25 -0.04
CA CYS A 93 -1.49 18.46 -0.15
C CYS A 93 -2.31 19.74 0.06
N LEU A 94 -3.52 19.79 -0.50
CA LEU A 94 -4.42 20.93 -0.39
C LEU A 94 -5.04 21.05 1.01
N ALA A 95 -5.32 19.93 1.69
CA ALA A 95 -5.75 19.93 3.08
C ALA A 95 -4.67 20.51 4.01
N LEU A 96 -3.39 20.23 3.71
CA LEU A 96 -2.25 20.78 4.46
C LEU A 96 -2.08 22.28 4.21
N HIS A 97 -1.90 22.70 2.95
CA HIS A 97 -1.44 24.06 2.63
C HIS A 97 -2.28 24.82 1.60
N GLY A 98 -3.37 24.25 1.09
CA GLY A 98 -4.29 24.96 0.19
C GLY A 98 -5.02 26.10 0.89
N SER A 99 -5.36 27.16 0.15
CA SER A 99 -6.28 28.21 0.61
C SER A 99 -7.70 27.65 0.78
N PRO A 100 -8.59 28.34 1.53
CA PRO A 100 -10.01 27.95 1.60
C PRO A 100 -10.67 27.79 0.23
N GLU A 101 -10.36 28.67 -0.72
CA GLU A 101 -10.88 28.67 -2.09
C GLU A 101 -10.34 27.47 -2.88
N GLN A 102 -9.04 27.19 -2.79
CA GLN A 102 -8.41 26.04 -3.44
C GLN A 102 -8.94 24.70 -2.90
N ARG A 103 -9.13 24.60 -1.57
CA ARG A 103 -9.73 23.42 -0.92
C ARG A 103 -11.16 23.21 -1.38
N LYS A 104 -11.96 24.29 -1.40
CA LYS A 104 -13.34 24.25 -1.88
C LYS A 104 -13.42 23.80 -3.34
N HIS A 105 -12.60 24.39 -4.21
CA HIS A 105 -12.54 24.05 -5.64
C HIS A 105 -12.19 22.57 -5.87
N ALA A 106 -11.13 22.09 -5.20
CA ALA A 106 -10.75 20.68 -5.29
C ALA A 106 -11.80 19.74 -4.69
N ALA A 107 -12.42 20.11 -3.57
CA ALA A 107 -13.52 19.36 -2.97
C ALA A 107 -14.69 19.22 -3.95
N GLU A 108 -15.08 20.29 -4.62
CA GLU A 108 -16.16 20.28 -5.62
C GLU A 108 -15.84 19.34 -6.79
N ILE A 109 -14.59 19.31 -7.28
CA ILE A 109 -14.14 18.39 -8.34
C ILE A 109 -14.20 16.94 -7.85
N LEU A 110 -13.60 16.67 -6.70
CA LEU A 110 -13.45 15.29 -6.22
C LEU A 110 -14.80 14.72 -5.73
N ALA A 111 -15.65 15.50 -5.08
CA ALA A 111 -16.95 15.04 -4.58
C ALA A 111 -17.89 14.58 -5.71
N ARG A 112 -17.86 15.24 -6.88
CA ARG A 112 -18.64 14.82 -8.06
C ARG A 112 -18.00 13.67 -8.85
N GLY A 113 -16.85 13.15 -8.42
CA GLY A 113 -16.14 12.05 -9.08
C GLY A 113 -15.21 12.49 -10.22
N GLY A 114 -14.91 13.79 -10.31
CA GLY A 114 -13.88 14.35 -11.18
C GLY A 114 -12.47 14.07 -10.65
N ALA A 115 -11.45 14.51 -11.40
CA ALA A 115 -10.06 14.23 -11.08
C ALA A 115 -9.21 15.49 -10.96
N VAL A 116 -8.44 15.56 -9.86
CA VAL A 116 -7.32 16.49 -9.70
C VAL A 116 -6.03 15.69 -9.89
N GLY A 117 -5.31 15.97 -10.97
CA GLY A 117 -4.05 15.31 -11.30
C GLY A 117 -2.94 15.72 -10.33
N PHE A 118 -1.94 14.85 -10.18
CA PHE A 118 -0.77 15.11 -9.34
C PHE A 118 0.51 15.05 -10.19
N ALA A 119 1.11 16.22 -10.44
CA ALA A 119 2.23 16.39 -11.36
C ALA A 119 3.53 16.73 -10.60
N LEU A 120 4.27 15.68 -10.26
CA LEU A 120 5.52 15.75 -9.49
C LEU A 120 6.74 15.37 -10.33
N SER A 121 6.75 14.15 -10.84
CA SER A 121 7.93 13.53 -11.46
C SER A 121 8.26 14.09 -12.84
N GLU A 122 9.54 14.00 -13.19
CA GLU A 122 10.09 14.36 -14.50
C GLU A 122 10.89 13.16 -15.03
N ALA A 123 10.85 12.94 -16.35
CA ALA A 123 11.35 11.70 -16.97
C ALA A 123 12.84 11.44 -16.66
N ASP A 124 13.65 12.49 -16.68
CA ASP A 124 15.11 12.41 -16.50
C ASP A 124 15.55 12.30 -15.03
N HIS A 125 14.62 12.46 -14.07
CA HIS A 125 14.95 12.60 -12.64
C HIS A 125 14.26 11.55 -11.75
N GLY A 126 13.04 11.13 -12.09
CA GLY A 126 12.33 10.06 -11.41
C GLY A 126 12.20 10.29 -9.89
N SER A 127 12.91 9.49 -9.09
CA SER A 127 12.92 9.58 -7.61
C SER A 127 13.84 10.68 -7.06
N ASP A 128 14.77 11.24 -7.86
CA ASP A 128 15.59 12.37 -7.45
C ASP A 128 14.82 13.69 -7.65
N LEU A 129 13.85 13.92 -6.77
CA LEU A 129 12.96 15.09 -6.86
C LEU A 129 13.71 16.42 -6.79
N LEU A 130 14.90 16.46 -6.18
CA LEU A 130 15.70 17.68 -6.08
C LEU A 130 16.36 18.05 -7.42
N ALA A 131 16.45 17.11 -8.36
CA ALA A 131 16.97 17.34 -9.70
C ALA A 131 15.92 17.91 -10.68
N ASN A 132 14.63 17.86 -10.34
CA ASN A 132 13.53 18.39 -11.16
C ASN A 132 13.79 19.84 -11.64
N THR A 133 13.41 20.11 -12.88
CA THR A 133 13.75 21.30 -13.67
C THR A 133 12.56 22.14 -14.10
N ALA A 134 11.34 21.60 -14.13
CA ALA A 134 10.15 22.40 -14.45
C ALA A 134 10.08 23.61 -13.52
N ARG A 135 9.89 24.81 -14.09
CA ARG A 135 10.15 26.09 -13.40
C ARG A 135 8.97 27.03 -13.49
N LEU A 136 8.67 27.67 -12.35
CA LEU A 136 7.82 28.84 -12.24
C LEU A 136 8.72 30.08 -12.20
N THR A 137 8.66 30.92 -13.24
CA THR A 137 9.40 32.18 -13.32
C THR A 137 8.46 33.34 -12.95
N PRO A 138 8.82 34.22 -12.00
CA PRO A 138 7.99 35.37 -11.66
C PRO A 138 7.74 36.29 -12.86
N VAL A 139 6.50 36.72 -13.03
CA VAL A 139 6.09 37.76 -13.99
C VAL A 139 5.10 38.73 -13.33
N GLU A 140 4.72 39.80 -14.02
CA GLU A 140 3.69 40.70 -13.50
C GLU A 140 2.36 39.94 -13.30
N GLY A 141 1.81 39.99 -12.08
CA GLY A 141 0.54 39.35 -11.72
C GLY A 141 0.61 37.85 -11.40
N GLY A 142 1.78 37.23 -11.43
CA GLY A 142 1.94 35.80 -11.09
C GLY A 142 3.24 35.19 -11.58
N TRP A 143 3.12 34.09 -12.33
CA TRP A 143 4.24 33.26 -12.78
C TRP A 143 4.04 32.81 -14.23
N GLU A 144 5.13 32.41 -14.88
CA GLU A 144 5.12 31.61 -16.09
C GLU A 144 5.69 30.22 -15.79
N LEU A 145 4.95 29.17 -16.13
CA LEU A 145 5.37 27.78 -15.99
C LEU A 145 6.00 27.29 -17.30
N SER A 146 7.22 26.75 -17.21
CA SER A 146 7.89 26.08 -18.33
C SER A 146 8.51 24.76 -17.89
N GLY A 147 8.38 23.73 -18.73
CA GLY A 147 8.96 22.41 -18.50
C GLY A 147 7.96 21.28 -18.69
N GLU A 148 8.34 20.08 -18.25
CA GLU A 148 7.58 18.86 -18.49
C GLU A 148 7.32 18.11 -17.18
N LYS A 149 6.16 17.45 -17.11
CA LYS A 149 5.80 16.51 -16.05
C LYS A 149 5.47 15.16 -16.64
N TRP A 150 5.95 14.13 -15.97
CA TRP A 150 6.00 12.77 -16.46
C TRP A 150 5.06 11.86 -15.67
N MET A 151 4.35 10.97 -16.37
CA MET A 151 3.45 9.97 -15.77
C MET A 151 2.37 10.56 -14.85
N VAL A 152 1.77 11.67 -15.27
CA VAL A 152 0.65 12.28 -14.53
C VAL A 152 -0.59 11.41 -14.74
N GLY A 153 -1.02 10.72 -13.68
CA GLY A 153 -2.19 9.86 -13.74
C GLY A 153 -3.48 10.65 -13.90
N LEU A 154 -4.35 10.12 -14.74
CA LEU A 154 -5.52 10.78 -15.30
C LEU A 154 -5.19 12.13 -15.95
N GLY A 155 -3.96 12.35 -16.44
CA GLY A 155 -3.51 13.65 -16.93
C GLY A 155 -4.27 14.19 -18.14
N ARG A 156 -4.92 13.33 -18.95
CA ARG A 156 -5.82 13.73 -20.02
C ARG A 156 -7.25 13.93 -19.53
N ARG A 157 -7.63 13.30 -18.42
CA ARG A 157 -8.97 13.31 -17.83
C ARG A 157 -9.14 14.27 -16.65
N CYS A 158 -8.05 14.85 -16.13
CA CYS A 158 -8.10 15.75 -14.99
C CYS A 158 -8.60 17.14 -15.39
N GLU A 159 -9.40 17.72 -14.50
CA GLU A 159 -9.98 19.06 -14.62
C GLU A 159 -9.00 20.11 -14.08
N ALA A 160 -8.31 19.75 -12.99
CA ALA A 160 -7.24 20.54 -12.39
C ALA A 160 -5.99 19.68 -12.16
N VAL A 161 -4.84 20.32 -11.95
CA VAL A 161 -3.58 19.68 -11.58
C VAL A 161 -2.95 20.37 -10.39
N TYR A 162 -2.55 19.58 -9.39
CA TYR A 162 -1.57 19.99 -8.40
C TYR A 162 -0.17 19.75 -8.97
N LEU A 163 0.54 20.82 -9.30
CA LEU A 163 1.83 20.75 -10.00
C LEU A 163 2.96 21.32 -9.15
N VAL A 164 4.05 20.57 -9.04
CA VAL A 164 5.26 20.99 -8.31
C VAL A 164 6.31 21.48 -9.28
N ALA A 165 6.79 22.71 -9.11
CA ALA A 165 7.82 23.29 -9.95
C ALA A 165 8.82 24.08 -9.11
N ARG A 166 10.00 24.29 -9.68
CA ARG A 166 11.08 25.03 -9.07
C ARG A 166 10.77 26.54 -9.12
N THR A 167 10.89 27.21 -7.98
CA THR A 167 10.90 28.69 -7.87
C THR A 167 12.24 29.21 -7.35
N GLY A 168 12.98 28.40 -6.58
CA GLY A 168 14.30 28.73 -6.04
C GLY A 168 15.45 27.90 -6.62
N GLU A 169 16.63 28.06 -6.03
CA GLU A 169 17.86 27.48 -6.61
C GLU A 169 18.34 26.19 -5.93
N ARG A 170 18.22 26.07 -4.61
CA ARG A 170 18.85 24.97 -3.86
C ARG A 170 17.95 24.32 -2.82
N GLY A 171 18.16 23.02 -2.66
CA GLY A 171 17.56 22.21 -1.60
C GLY A 171 16.04 22.06 -1.74
N PRO A 172 15.39 21.46 -0.73
CA PRO A 172 13.95 21.21 -0.76
C PRO A 172 13.10 22.49 -0.88
N GLY A 173 13.58 23.61 -0.30
CA GLY A 173 12.92 24.91 -0.36
C GLY A 173 12.93 25.57 -1.74
N ALA A 174 13.56 24.96 -2.75
CA ALA A 174 13.55 25.46 -4.12
C ALA A 174 12.23 25.20 -4.86
N PHE A 175 11.29 24.45 -4.27
CA PHE A 175 10.12 23.93 -4.97
C PHE A 175 8.81 24.46 -4.37
N SER A 176 7.95 24.96 -5.25
CA SER A 176 6.61 25.45 -4.96
C SER A 176 5.57 24.63 -5.71
N ALA A 177 4.32 24.74 -5.28
CA ALA A 177 3.22 24.03 -5.88
C ALA A 177 2.15 25.01 -6.34
N VAL A 178 1.47 24.65 -7.42
CA VAL A 178 0.34 25.41 -7.97
C VAL A 178 -0.84 24.49 -8.21
N LEU A 179 -2.06 24.98 -7.99
CA LEU A 179 -3.29 24.35 -8.41
C LEU A 179 -3.76 25.05 -9.68
N LEU A 180 -3.74 24.34 -10.80
CA LEU A 180 -4.08 24.91 -12.11
C LEU A 180 -5.28 24.19 -12.71
N ASP A 181 -6.27 24.94 -13.16
CA ASP A 181 -7.27 24.42 -14.07
C ASP A 181 -6.64 24.22 -15.44
N LEU A 182 -6.84 23.04 -16.00
CA LEU A 182 -6.30 22.68 -17.31
C LEU A 182 -7.44 22.27 -18.23
N PRO A 183 -8.19 23.22 -18.81
CA PRO A 183 -9.23 22.88 -19.76
C PRO A 183 -8.65 22.14 -20.98
N GLU A 184 -9.47 21.33 -21.63
CA GLU A 184 -9.07 20.65 -22.87
C GLU A 184 -8.68 21.70 -23.93
N GLY A 185 -7.51 21.52 -24.55
CA GLY A 185 -6.98 22.46 -25.54
C GLY A 185 -6.40 23.75 -24.96
N ALA A 186 -6.10 23.81 -23.66
CA ALA A 186 -5.43 24.96 -23.05
C ALA A 186 -4.18 25.37 -23.84
N GLU A 187 -4.14 26.61 -24.32
CA GLU A 187 -2.98 27.13 -25.05
C GLU A 187 -1.72 27.02 -24.19
N ARG A 188 -0.59 26.68 -24.82
CA ARG A 188 0.72 26.52 -24.16
C ARG A 188 0.80 25.38 -23.13
N CYS A 189 -0.20 24.51 -23.09
CA CYS A 189 -0.17 23.23 -22.37
C CYS A 189 -0.44 22.10 -23.37
N GLU A 190 0.54 21.21 -23.56
CA GLU A 190 0.36 20.00 -24.34
C GLU A 190 0.17 18.81 -23.40
N ARG A 191 -0.89 18.03 -23.64
CA ARG A 191 -1.14 16.75 -23.00
C ARG A 191 -0.80 15.64 -23.99
N SER A 192 0.24 14.86 -23.72
CA SER A 192 0.58 13.72 -24.58
C SER A 192 -0.52 12.63 -24.57
N PRO A 193 -0.56 11.73 -25.56
CA PRO A 193 -1.30 10.48 -25.45
C PRO A 193 -0.87 9.69 -24.21
N ALA A 194 -1.76 8.81 -23.73
CA ALA A 194 -1.44 7.95 -22.59
C ALA A 194 -0.23 7.06 -22.92
N VAL A 195 0.71 6.98 -21.98
CA VAL A 195 1.91 6.16 -22.08
C VAL A 195 1.53 4.69 -21.91
N PRO A 196 1.81 3.81 -22.88
CA PRO A 196 1.54 2.39 -22.73
C PRO A 196 2.37 1.78 -21.59
N ALA A 197 1.70 1.23 -20.58
CA ALA A 197 2.33 0.57 -19.44
C ALA A 197 2.19 -0.96 -19.52
N SER A 198 3.12 -1.69 -18.91
CA SER A 198 3.09 -3.16 -18.90
C SER A 198 1.94 -3.70 -18.05
N GLY A 199 1.64 -3.05 -16.93
CA GLY A 199 0.47 -3.27 -16.08
C GLY A 199 -0.33 -1.98 -15.91
N MET A 200 -1.45 -2.06 -15.22
CA MET A 200 -2.44 -0.98 -15.13
C MET A 200 -2.89 -0.46 -16.51
N ARG A 201 -2.97 -1.36 -17.50
CA ARG A 201 -3.34 -1.01 -18.87
C ARG A 201 -4.73 -0.38 -18.92
N GLY A 202 -4.89 0.66 -19.71
CA GLY A 202 -6.10 1.49 -19.79
C GLY A 202 -6.15 2.66 -18.79
N ILE A 203 -5.24 2.72 -17.82
CA ILE A 203 -5.07 3.92 -17.00
C ILE A 203 -4.31 4.97 -17.79
N ASP A 204 -4.85 6.18 -17.77
CA ASP A 204 -4.30 7.33 -18.45
C ASP A 204 -3.10 7.90 -17.68
N PHE A 205 -1.87 7.54 -18.07
CA PHE A 205 -0.66 8.21 -17.61
C PHE A 205 -0.16 9.13 -18.72
N ALA A 206 -0.20 10.45 -18.52
CA ALA A 206 0.16 11.42 -19.54
C ALA A 206 1.39 12.24 -19.15
N HIS A 207 2.18 12.64 -20.14
CA HIS A 207 3.09 13.78 -20.04
C HIS A 207 2.32 15.10 -20.20
N LEU A 208 2.64 16.07 -19.35
CA LEU A 208 2.17 17.43 -19.44
C LEU A 208 3.36 18.34 -19.76
N ARG A 209 3.30 19.06 -20.88
CA ARG A 209 4.36 20.00 -21.29
C ARG A 209 3.82 21.41 -21.30
N PHE A 210 4.57 22.32 -20.70
CA PHE A 210 4.22 23.73 -20.54
C PHE A 210 5.28 24.61 -21.21
N ASP A 211 4.84 25.54 -22.07
CA ASP A 211 5.71 26.54 -22.72
C ASP A 211 5.27 27.95 -22.31
N ARG A 212 5.91 28.52 -21.27
CA ARG A 212 5.54 29.82 -20.70
C ARG A 212 4.02 29.92 -20.50
N PHE A 213 3.48 28.90 -19.84
CA PHE A 213 2.08 28.82 -19.49
C PHE A 213 1.79 29.85 -18.38
N PRO A 214 0.82 30.77 -18.57
CA PRO A 214 0.53 31.79 -17.57
C PRO A 214 -0.09 31.17 -16.32
N VAL A 215 0.42 31.55 -15.16
CA VAL A 215 -0.01 31.07 -13.85
C VAL A 215 -0.35 32.27 -12.98
N PRO A 216 -1.60 32.45 -12.55
CA PRO A 216 -1.97 33.59 -11.71
C PRO A 216 -1.40 33.44 -10.29
N ALA A 217 -1.20 34.56 -9.59
CA ALA A 217 -0.59 34.55 -8.26
C ALA A 217 -1.37 33.72 -7.22
N ASP A 218 -2.69 33.64 -7.34
CA ASP A 218 -3.58 32.88 -6.46
C ASP A 218 -3.59 31.37 -6.75
N ALA A 219 -2.94 30.92 -7.82
CA ALA A 219 -2.72 29.49 -8.07
C ALA A 219 -1.66 28.89 -7.15
N LEU A 220 -0.78 29.70 -6.53
CA LEU A 220 0.24 29.21 -5.61
C LEU A 220 -0.42 28.53 -4.39
N VAL A 221 -0.01 27.30 -4.11
CA VAL A 221 -0.49 26.52 -2.96
C VAL A 221 0.49 26.67 -1.80
N GLY A 222 0.02 27.22 -0.68
CA GLY A 222 0.85 27.50 0.48
C GLY A 222 1.87 28.62 0.23
N ALA A 223 2.95 28.60 1.00
CA ALA A 223 4.07 29.52 0.78
C ALA A 223 5.00 29.04 -0.33
N GLU A 224 5.70 29.98 -0.97
CA GLU A 224 6.79 29.65 -1.88
C GLU A 224 7.85 28.78 -1.16
N GLY A 225 8.30 27.71 -1.81
CA GLY A 225 9.29 26.77 -1.28
C GLY A 225 8.72 25.67 -0.37
N GLN A 226 7.40 25.62 -0.15
CA GLN A 226 6.78 24.68 0.79
C GLN A 226 6.32 23.35 0.15
N ALA A 227 6.43 23.18 -1.16
CA ALA A 227 5.75 22.09 -1.87
C ALA A 227 6.24 20.69 -1.49
N LEU A 228 7.55 20.51 -1.35
CA LEU A 228 8.10 19.18 -1.06
C LEU A 228 7.70 18.68 0.32
N GLU A 229 7.47 19.56 1.30
CA GLU A 229 6.91 19.14 2.59
C GLU A 229 5.51 18.55 2.43
N SER A 230 4.60 19.26 1.76
CA SER A 230 3.23 18.75 1.49
C SER A 230 3.28 17.41 0.78
N VAL A 231 4.09 17.32 -0.27
CA VAL A 231 4.19 16.14 -1.12
C VAL A 231 4.71 14.95 -0.33
N MET A 232 5.76 15.13 0.45
CA MET A 232 6.33 14.03 1.25
C MET A 232 5.36 13.56 2.33
N LYS A 233 4.55 14.45 2.94
CA LYS A 233 3.46 14.04 3.86
C LYS A 233 2.34 13.30 3.12
N ALA A 234 1.89 13.81 1.98
CA ALA A 234 0.85 13.19 1.17
C ALA A 234 1.26 11.82 0.61
N GLN A 235 2.54 11.63 0.29
CA GLN A 235 3.10 10.34 -0.13
C GLN A 235 3.00 9.28 0.98
N GLN A 236 3.06 9.66 2.25
CA GLN A 236 2.86 8.71 3.34
C GLN A 236 1.43 8.14 3.30
N VAL A 237 0.43 8.97 2.99
CA VAL A 237 -0.99 8.59 2.94
C VAL A 237 -1.31 7.66 1.77
N VAL A 238 -0.92 8.04 0.55
CA VAL A 238 -1.30 7.29 -0.67
C VAL A 238 -0.77 5.87 -0.66
N ARG A 239 0.38 5.61 -0.02
CA ARG A 239 0.96 4.27 0.14
C ARG A 239 0.00 3.28 0.78
N VAL A 240 -0.88 3.72 1.68
CA VAL A 240 -1.91 2.85 2.29
C VAL A 240 -2.87 2.30 1.23
N MET A 241 -3.26 3.13 0.25
CA MET A 241 -4.14 2.72 -0.84
C MET A 241 -3.41 1.81 -1.85
N SER A 242 -2.15 2.09 -2.16
CA SER A 242 -1.37 1.25 -3.08
C SER A 242 -1.15 -0.15 -2.51
N MET A 243 -0.88 -0.26 -1.19
CA MET A 243 -0.79 -1.55 -0.50
C MET A 243 -2.09 -2.37 -0.62
N ALA A 244 -3.25 -1.73 -0.49
CA ALA A 244 -4.55 -2.38 -0.67
C ALA A 244 -4.71 -3.01 -2.06
N GLY A 245 -4.26 -2.29 -3.10
CA GLY A 245 -4.24 -2.79 -4.48
C GLY A 245 -3.42 -4.08 -4.62
N SER A 246 -2.18 -4.08 -4.14
CA SER A 246 -1.31 -5.28 -4.16
C SER A 246 -1.92 -6.47 -3.42
N LEU A 247 -2.54 -6.22 -2.26
CA LEU A 247 -3.23 -7.27 -1.50
C LEU A 247 -4.42 -7.85 -2.28
N GLY A 248 -5.19 -7.02 -3.00
CA GLY A 248 -6.31 -7.47 -3.84
C GLY A 248 -5.85 -8.37 -4.99
N CYS A 249 -4.72 -8.02 -5.63
CA CYS A 249 -4.10 -8.85 -6.68
C CYS A 249 -3.62 -10.20 -6.15
N ALA A 250 -2.88 -10.20 -5.03
CA ALA A 250 -2.36 -11.43 -4.44
C ALA A 250 -3.49 -12.33 -3.91
N ASP A 251 -4.58 -11.76 -3.37
CA ASP A 251 -5.74 -12.52 -2.92
C ASP A 251 -6.35 -13.30 -4.09
N THR A 252 -6.67 -12.61 -5.18
CA THR A 252 -7.27 -13.23 -6.37
C THR A 252 -6.34 -14.28 -6.99
N ALA A 253 -5.04 -14.00 -7.08
CA ALA A 253 -4.06 -14.95 -7.57
C ALA A 253 -4.00 -16.24 -6.72
N LEU A 254 -4.06 -16.11 -5.40
CA LEU A 254 -4.09 -17.26 -4.50
C LEU A 254 -5.40 -18.05 -4.65
N ARG A 255 -6.55 -17.40 -4.83
CA ARG A 255 -7.83 -18.10 -5.11
C ARG A 255 -7.76 -18.91 -6.39
N LEU A 256 -7.36 -18.30 -7.49
CA LEU A 256 -7.17 -18.97 -8.78
C LEU A 256 -6.25 -20.19 -8.65
N THR A 257 -5.20 -20.06 -7.83
CA THR A 257 -4.24 -21.13 -7.55
C THR A 257 -4.85 -22.25 -6.72
N LEU A 258 -5.59 -21.94 -5.65
CA LEU A 258 -6.27 -22.94 -4.81
C LEU A 258 -7.34 -23.69 -5.61
N ASP A 259 -8.16 -22.96 -6.37
CA ASP A 259 -9.17 -23.50 -7.28
C ASP A 259 -8.58 -24.49 -8.28
N PHE A 260 -7.43 -24.17 -8.86
CA PHE A 260 -6.71 -25.07 -9.74
C PHE A 260 -6.12 -26.25 -8.98
N ALA A 261 -5.37 -25.98 -7.91
CA ALA A 261 -4.57 -26.97 -7.22
C ALA A 261 -5.43 -28.03 -6.51
N ALA A 262 -6.61 -27.65 -6.03
CA ALA A 262 -7.58 -28.55 -5.41
C ALA A 262 -8.22 -29.52 -6.43
N ARG A 263 -8.44 -29.07 -7.67
CA ARG A 263 -9.11 -29.87 -8.72
C ARG A 263 -8.13 -30.65 -9.59
N ARG A 264 -6.96 -30.08 -9.90
CA ARG A 264 -5.99 -30.71 -10.80
C ARG A 264 -5.30 -31.89 -10.11
N ARG A 265 -5.27 -33.02 -10.81
CA ARG A 265 -4.60 -34.25 -10.36
C ARG A 265 -3.30 -34.49 -11.12
N VAL A 266 -2.29 -34.95 -10.38
CA VAL A 266 -1.03 -35.49 -10.91
C VAL A 266 -0.83 -36.85 -10.25
N GLY A 267 -0.88 -37.91 -11.05
CA GLY A 267 -0.99 -39.28 -10.53
C GLY A 267 -2.25 -39.49 -9.69
N ARG A 268 -2.09 -39.96 -8.45
CA ARG A 268 -3.21 -40.32 -7.55
C ARG A 268 -3.61 -39.21 -6.57
N THR A 269 -2.94 -38.05 -6.59
CA THR A 269 -3.19 -36.96 -5.66
C THR A 269 -3.53 -35.67 -6.40
N THR A 270 -4.11 -34.70 -5.69
CA THR A 270 -4.29 -33.35 -6.22
C THR A 270 -2.98 -32.58 -6.13
N VAL A 271 -2.82 -31.54 -6.96
CA VAL A 271 -1.66 -30.65 -6.89
C VAL A 271 -1.51 -30.08 -5.47
N LEU A 272 -2.62 -29.66 -4.84
CA LEU A 272 -2.63 -29.11 -3.49
C LEU A 272 -2.17 -30.10 -2.40
N ARG A 273 -2.30 -31.40 -2.63
CA ARG A 273 -1.84 -32.46 -1.71
C ARG A 273 -0.43 -32.98 -2.03
N SER A 274 0.18 -32.50 -3.11
CA SER A 274 1.56 -32.86 -3.46
C SER A 274 2.54 -32.04 -2.61
N PRO A 275 3.61 -32.62 -2.05
CA PRO A 275 4.46 -31.94 -1.07
C PRO A 275 5.07 -30.61 -1.55
N TYR A 276 5.55 -30.55 -2.81
CA TYR A 276 6.17 -29.34 -3.34
C TYR A 276 5.15 -28.22 -3.60
N PRO A 277 4.07 -28.41 -4.39
CA PRO A 277 3.06 -27.37 -4.55
C PRO A 277 2.41 -26.94 -3.24
N ARG A 278 2.16 -27.87 -2.30
CA ARG A 278 1.62 -27.52 -0.97
C ARG A 278 2.53 -26.56 -0.20
N ARG A 279 3.85 -26.73 -0.29
CA ARG A 279 4.82 -25.79 0.29
C ARG A 279 4.81 -24.43 -0.38
N GLU A 280 4.69 -24.38 -1.71
CA GLU A 280 4.60 -23.09 -2.42
C GLU A 280 3.31 -22.35 -2.05
N VAL A 281 2.17 -23.05 -1.94
CA VAL A 281 0.91 -22.48 -1.41
C VAL A 281 1.09 -22.00 0.03
N ALA A 282 1.74 -22.78 0.89
CA ALA A 282 1.99 -22.39 2.28
C ALA A 282 2.78 -21.07 2.39
N VAL A 283 3.85 -20.93 1.61
CA VAL A 283 4.64 -19.68 1.56
C VAL A 283 3.78 -18.53 1.03
N ALA A 284 3.03 -18.74 -0.06
CA ALA A 284 2.17 -17.71 -0.64
C ALA A 284 1.11 -17.22 0.35
N SER A 285 0.47 -18.14 1.07
CA SER A 285 -0.52 -17.85 2.10
C SER A 285 0.08 -17.07 3.26
N ALA A 286 1.22 -17.51 3.79
CA ALA A 286 1.91 -16.82 4.89
C ALA A 286 2.35 -15.41 4.49
N ALA A 287 2.88 -15.25 3.26
CA ALA A 287 3.26 -13.95 2.72
C ALA A 287 2.06 -12.99 2.61
N LEU A 288 0.91 -13.47 2.10
CA LEU A 288 -0.29 -12.66 1.99
C LEU A 288 -0.89 -12.29 3.35
N LEU A 289 -0.96 -13.23 4.29
CA LEU A 289 -1.48 -12.99 5.64
C LEU A 289 -0.58 -12.05 6.45
N ALA A 290 0.74 -12.18 6.31
CA ALA A 290 1.70 -11.26 6.89
C ALA A 290 1.57 -9.85 6.28
N ALA A 291 1.45 -9.75 4.96
CA ALA A 291 1.24 -8.48 4.28
C ALA A 291 -0.07 -7.79 4.72
N ASP A 292 -1.16 -8.54 4.85
CA ASP A 292 -2.44 -8.05 5.38
C ASP A 292 -2.29 -7.46 6.79
N ALA A 293 -1.63 -8.18 7.69
CA ALA A 293 -1.39 -7.74 9.06
C ALA A 293 -0.65 -6.40 9.13
N VAL A 294 0.40 -6.24 8.32
CA VAL A 294 1.24 -5.05 8.31
C VAL A 294 0.55 -3.87 7.63
N ALA A 295 -0.19 -4.12 6.55
CA ALA A 295 -0.99 -3.09 5.90
C ALA A 295 -2.07 -2.55 6.84
N LEU A 296 -2.76 -3.44 7.56
CA LEU A 296 -3.76 -3.05 8.56
C LEU A 296 -3.13 -2.26 9.72
N ALA A 297 -1.97 -2.72 10.21
CA ALA A 297 -1.21 -2.00 11.22
C ALA A 297 -0.84 -0.58 10.77
N ALA A 298 -0.38 -0.41 9.54
CA ALA A 298 -0.05 0.90 8.98
C ALA A 298 -1.29 1.78 8.78
N ALA A 299 -2.37 1.21 8.25
CA ALA A 299 -3.63 1.92 8.03
C ALA A 299 -4.26 2.41 9.34
N ARG A 300 -4.09 1.68 10.44
CA ARG A 300 -4.51 2.12 11.79
C ARG A 300 -3.47 3.03 12.44
N GLY A 301 -2.18 2.75 12.23
CA GLY A 301 -1.05 3.46 12.80
C GLY A 301 -0.96 4.93 12.40
N ILE A 302 -1.32 5.28 11.16
CA ILE A 302 -1.34 6.68 10.71
C ILE A 302 -2.31 7.57 11.53
N HIS A 303 -3.33 6.98 12.16
CA HIS A 303 -4.24 7.71 13.05
C HIS A 303 -3.62 7.92 14.45
N VAL A 304 -2.93 6.90 14.96
CA VAL A 304 -2.46 6.85 16.35
C VAL A 304 -1.09 7.53 16.51
N ALA A 305 -0.14 7.19 15.64
CA ALA A 305 1.25 7.66 15.68
C ALA A 305 1.71 8.28 14.34
N PRO A 306 1.01 9.33 13.84
CA PRO A 306 1.36 9.99 12.57
C PRO A 306 2.80 10.55 12.54
N GLU A 307 3.38 10.91 13.69
CA GLU A 307 4.71 11.50 13.80
C GLU A 307 5.83 10.53 13.38
N VAL A 308 5.61 9.21 13.50
CA VAL A 308 6.59 8.18 13.10
C VAL A 308 6.22 7.50 11.77
N PHE A 309 5.15 7.97 11.12
CA PHE A 309 4.58 7.29 9.97
C PHE A 309 5.43 7.39 8.71
N SER A 310 6.38 8.33 8.66
CA SER A 310 7.41 8.40 7.63
C SER A 310 8.31 7.16 7.58
N VAL A 311 8.42 6.41 8.68
CA VAL A 311 9.10 5.11 8.75
C VAL A 311 8.11 3.98 8.52
N TRP A 312 6.98 3.94 9.25
CA TRP A 312 5.98 2.87 9.15
C TRP A 312 5.42 2.72 7.74
N GLY A 313 5.00 3.82 7.11
CA GLY A 313 4.44 3.79 5.75
C GLY A 313 5.44 3.26 4.73
N CYS A 314 6.73 3.61 4.87
CA CYS A 314 7.79 3.09 3.99
C CYS A 314 8.06 1.60 4.24
N ALA A 315 8.22 1.21 5.50
CA ALA A 315 8.47 -0.18 5.90
C ALA A 315 7.31 -1.10 5.50
N ALA A 316 6.08 -0.70 5.79
CA ALA A 316 4.87 -1.44 5.41
C ALA A 316 4.74 -1.58 3.90
N LYS A 317 4.92 -0.49 3.13
CA LYS A 317 4.86 -0.54 1.67
C LYS A 317 5.89 -1.49 1.10
N HIS A 318 7.12 -1.47 1.61
CA HIS A 318 8.17 -2.40 1.21
C HIS A 318 7.74 -3.85 1.48
N VAL A 319 7.37 -4.18 2.72
CA VAL A 319 6.97 -5.54 3.12
C VAL A 319 5.78 -6.05 2.32
N VAL A 320 4.74 -5.24 2.14
CA VAL A 320 3.54 -5.62 1.39
C VAL A 320 3.86 -5.86 -0.08
N ALA A 321 4.61 -4.95 -0.72
CA ALA A 321 4.98 -5.09 -2.13
C ALA A 321 5.81 -6.35 -2.38
N GLU A 322 6.83 -6.59 -1.56
CA GLU A 322 7.72 -7.75 -1.69
C GLU A 322 7.04 -9.08 -1.31
N SER A 323 6.07 -9.06 -0.40
CA SER A 323 5.35 -10.26 0.01
C SER A 323 4.23 -10.66 -0.95
N THR A 324 3.52 -9.68 -1.50
CA THR A 324 2.50 -9.92 -2.52
C THR A 324 3.13 -10.39 -3.84
N GLU A 325 4.30 -9.87 -4.21
CA GLU A 325 5.07 -10.38 -5.35
C GLU A 325 5.58 -11.80 -5.11
N ASP A 326 6.10 -12.10 -3.91
CA ASP A 326 6.49 -13.49 -3.59
C ASP A 326 5.26 -14.41 -3.71
N ALA A 327 4.13 -14.04 -3.11
CA ALA A 327 2.88 -14.81 -3.22
C ALA A 327 2.46 -15.05 -4.68
N LEU A 328 2.50 -14.04 -5.53
CA LEU A 328 2.21 -14.16 -6.97
C LEU A 328 3.19 -15.11 -7.67
N ARG A 329 4.49 -15.01 -7.39
CA ARG A 329 5.52 -15.90 -7.96
C ARG A 329 5.33 -17.36 -7.54
N ARG A 330 5.00 -17.58 -6.25
CA ARG A 330 4.66 -18.91 -5.71
C ARG A 330 3.41 -19.48 -6.38
N CYS A 331 2.37 -18.66 -6.54
CA CYS A 331 1.15 -19.02 -7.29
C CYS A 331 1.48 -19.43 -8.73
N GLY A 332 2.31 -18.65 -9.42
CA GLY A 332 2.73 -18.95 -10.79
C GLY A 332 3.48 -20.28 -10.90
N THR A 333 4.31 -20.60 -9.90
CA THR A 333 5.02 -21.89 -9.80
C THR A 333 4.03 -23.07 -9.68
N VAL A 334 2.96 -22.92 -8.91
CA VAL A 334 1.92 -23.95 -8.75
C VAL A 334 1.05 -24.09 -10.01
N LEU A 335 0.71 -22.98 -10.65
CA LEU A 335 -0.07 -22.95 -11.90
C LEU A 335 0.70 -23.49 -13.12
N ALA A 336 2.04 -23.44 -13.07
CA ALA A 336 2.95 -23.88 -14.13
C ALA A 336 2.60 -23.23 -15.48
N THR A 337 2.48 -24.00 -16.57
CA THR A 337 2.18 -23.47 -17.92
C THR A 337 0.93 -22.56 -17.94
N ARG A 338 -0.06 -22.79 -17.07
CA ARG A 338 -1.28 -21.95 -17.01
C ARG A 338 -1.01 -20.52 -16.58
N ALA A 339 0.07 -20.29 -15.83
CA ALA A 339 0.52 -18.95 -15.46
C ALA A 339 0.95 -18.10 -16.67
N VAL A 340 1.15 -18.69 -17.86
CA VAL A 340 1.57 -17.97 -19.07
C VAL A 340 0.58 -18.08 -20.24
N LEU A 341 -0.54 -18.79 -20.07
CA LEU A 341 -1.57 -18.95 -21.09
C LEU A 341 -2.66 -17.87 -20.99
N ARG A 342 -3.07 -17.31 -22.14
CA ARG A 342 -4.12 -16.28 -22.23
C ARG A 342 -5.54 -16.84 -22.25
N THR A 343 -5.75 -18.03 -22.81
CA THR A 343 -7.09 -18.59 -23.03
C THR A 343 -7.35 -19.86 -22.21
N GLU A 344 -6.29 -20.57 -21.82
CA GLU A 344 -6.37 -21.87 -21.15
C GLU A 344 -5.75 -21.80 -19.75
N GLY A 345 -6.52 -21.41 -18.74
CA GLY A 345 -6.04 -21.36 -17.36
C GLY A 345 -7.04 -20.71 -16.39
N PRO A 346 -6.80 -20.79 -15.07
CA PRO A 346 -7.60 -20.09 -14.08
C PRO A 346 -7.69 -18.60 -14.39
N GLY A 347 -8.92 -18.11 -14.60
CA GLY A 347 -9.19 -16.71 -14.93
C GLY A 347 -8.85 -16.27 -16.35
N GLY A 348 -8.48 -17.17 -17.28
CA GLY A 348 -8.38 -16.88 -18.72
C GLY A 348 -7.60 -15.61 -19.08
N GLY A 349 -6.34 -15.50 -18.63
CA GLY A 349 -5.51 -14.30 -18.83
C GLY A 349 -5.43 -13.37 -17.62
N LEU A 350 -6.32 -13.56 -16.62
CA LEU A 350 -6.35 -12.72 -15.42
C LEU A 350 -5.07 -12.83 -14.60
N PHE A 351 -4.53 -14.04 -14.40
CA PHE A 351 -3.33 -14.20 -13.57
C PHE A 351 -2.15 -13.35 -14.09
N GLN A 352 -1.94 -13.30 -15.41
CA GLN A 352 -0.90 -12.47 -16.02
C GLN A 352 -1.18 -10.98 -15.87
N LYS A 353 -2.46 -10.57 -15.95
CA LYS A 353 -2.86 -9.19 -15.64
C LYS A 353 -2.48 -8.84 -14.20
N LEU A 354 -2.89 -9.66 -13.22
CA LEU A 354 -2.58 -9.43 -11.81
C LEU A 354 -1.07 -9.34 -11.55
N GLN A 355 -0.26 -10.19 -12.19
CA GLN A 355 1.20 -10.12 -12.09
C GLN A 355 1.78 -8.81 -12.63
N ARG A 356 1.31 -8.36 -13.80
CA ARG A 356 1.77 -7.10 -14.41
C ARG A 356 1.32 -5.89 -13.61
N ASP A 357 0.08 -5.89 -13.13
CA ASP A 357 -0.49 -4.80 -12.33
C ASP A 357 0.23 -4.66 -10.99
N ALA A 358 0.48 -5.76 -10.28
CA ALA A 358 1.21 -5.75 -9.02
C ALA A 358 2.67 -5.26 -9.19
N ALA A 359 3.30 -5.53 -10.34
CA ALA A 359 4.64 -5.03 -10.64
C ALA A 359 4.69 -3.50 -10.76
N ILE A 360 3.60 -2.85 -11.21
CA ILE A 360 3.52 -1.38 -11.24
C ILE A 360 3.47 -0.79 -9.82
N VAL A 361 2.71 -1.40 -8.91
CA VAL A 361 2.59 -0.94 -7.50
C VAL A 361 3.95 -0.92 -6.78
N ARG A 362 4.89 -1.78 -7.17
CA ARG A 362 6.25 -1.77 -6.63
C ARG A 362 7.00 -0.47 -6.92
N VAL A 363 6.65 0.22 -8.01
CA VAL A 363 7.38 1.39 -8.53
C VAL A 363 6.64 2.69 -8.26
N ILE A 364 5.31 2.71 -8.38
CA ILE A 364 4.50 3.91 -8.09
C ILE A 364 4.46 4.22 -6.58
N ASP A 365 4.07 5.44 -6.24
CA ASP A 365 3.95 5.94 -4.86
C ASP A 365 5.24 5.74 -4.04
N THR A 366 6.37 6.03 -4.68
CA THR A 366 7.75 5.74 -4.24
C THR A 366 8.12 4.26 -4.41
N SER A 367 9.19 3.95 -5.15
CA SER A 367 9.64 2.57 -5.35
C SER A 367 10.05 1.87 -4.05
N THR A 368 10.07 0.53 -4.00
CA THR A 368 10.50 -0.21 -2.79
C THR A 368 11.89 0.20 -2.33
N LEU A 369 12.84 0.36 -3.26
CA LEU A 369 14.21 0.84 -2.96
C LEU A 369 14.23 2.30 -2.48
N ALA A 370 13.44 3.18 -3.10
CA ALA A 370 13.36 4.57 -2.67
C ALA A 370 12.76 4.69 -1.26
N ASN A 371 11.79 3.85 -0.90
CA ASN A 371 11.27 3.76 0.47
C ASN A 371 12.37 3.36 1.45
N LEU A 372 13.12 2.28 1.17
CA LEU A 372 14.23 1.85 2.04
C LEU A 372 15.23 2.99 2.26
N ARG A 373 15.65 3.68 1.20
CA ARG A 373 16.55 4.83 1.30
C ARG A 373 15.96 5.99 2.10
N ALA A 374 14.66 6.25 1.96
CA ALA A 374 13.98 7.36 2.62
C ALA A 374 13.97 7.22 4.15
N PHE A 375 13.77 6.01 4.69
CA PHE A 375 13.76 5.82 6.14
C PHE A 375 15.06 5.25 6.71
N ALA A 376 15.97 4.70 5.90
CA ALA A 376 17.30 4.29 6.34
C ALA A 376 18.03 5.42 7.10
N ALA A 377 17.97 6.64 6.57
CA ALA A 377 18.58 7.82 7.20
C ALA A 377 17.92 8.22 8.53
N GLN A 378 16.69 7.75 8.79
CA GLN A 378 15.93 8.07 9.99
C GLN A 378 16.16 7.05 11.11
N LEU A 379 16.56 5.82 10.78
CA LEU A 379 16.77 4.75 11.76
C LEU A 379 17.69 5.18 12.92
N PRO A 380 18.84 5.84 12.72
CA PRO A 380 19.68 6.24 13.85
C PRO A 380 19.02 7.25 14.81
N SER A 381 18.00 7.97 14.35
CA SER A 381 17.27 8.98 15.15
C SER A 381 16.07 8.40 15.91
N LEU A 382 15.65 7.19 15.56
CA LEU A 382 14.63 6.47 16.31
C LEU A 382 15.23 5.90 17.58
N ARG A 383 14.57 6.13 18.71
CA ARG A 383 14.87 5.45 19.98
C ARG A 383 14.32 4.03 19.85
N HIS A 384 15.21 3.11 19.46
CA HIS A 384 14.89 1.70 19.36
C HIS A 384 14.85 1.04 20.74
N PHE A 385 14.03 -0.01 20.83
CA PHE A 385 14.00 -1.10 21.81
C PHE A 385 14.86 -0.94 23.10
N GLY A 386 14.20 -0.90 24.26
CA GLY A 386 14.85 -1.06 25.57
C GLY A 386 15.53 0.20 26.15
N GLY A 387 15.40 1.35 25.48
CA GLY A 387 15.90 2.65 25.96
C GLY A 387 14.84 3.57 26.57
N GLU A 388 13.62 3.08 26.78
CA GLU A 388 12.51 3.87 27.32
C GLU A 388 12.53 3.89 28.85
N ASP A 389 12.13 5.02 29.42
CA ASP A 389 11.69 5.02 30.81
C ASP A 389 10.30 4.35 30.92
N ARG A 390 9.85 4.12 32.16
CA ARG A 390 8.59 3.42 32.42
C ARG A 390 7.39 4.11 31.76
N ASP A 391 7.38 5.44 31.75
CA ASP A 391 6.29 6.23 31.17
C ASP A 391 6.27 6.10 29.64
N GLY A 392 7.43 6.02 28.99
CA GLY A 392 7.57 5.72 27.57
C GLY A 392 7.03 4.33 27.19
N ALA A 393 7.39 3.30 27.97
CA ALA A 393 6.91 1.94 27.74
C ALA A 393 5.38 1.81 27.89
N ASP A 394 4.81 2.40 28.95
CA ASP A 394 3.37 2.39 29.18
C ASP A 394 2.63 3.12 28.05
N ARG A 395 3.19 4.22 27.54
CA ARG A 395 2.67 4.94 26.37
C ARG A 395 2.73 4.08 25.10
N ALA A 396 3.86 3.46 24.80
CA ALA A 396 4.02 2.60 23.63
C ALA A 396 2.99 1.44 23.66
N VAL A 397 2.80 0.81 24.83
CA VAL A 397 1.80 -0.26 25.02
C VAL A 397 0.37 0.24 24.77
N ALA A 398 0.02 1.46 25.20
CA ALA A 398 -1.29 2.06 24.95
C ALA A 398 -1.51 2.39 23.46
N GLU A 399 -0.49 2.94 22.80
CA GLU A 399 -0.50 3.23 21.36
C GLU A 399 -0.71 1.95 20.55
N VAL A 400 0.10 0.91 20.78
CA VAL A 400 -0.06 -0.38 20.07
C VAL A 400 -1.40 -1.03 20.40
N ARG A 401 -1.91 -0.94 21.63
CA ARG A 401 -3.25 -1.47 21.95
C ARG A 401 -4.34 -0.83 21.10
N THR A 402 -4.29 0.48 20.90
CA THR A 402 -5.24 1.21 20.05
C THR A 402 -5.12 0.78 18.58
N VAL A 403 -3.89 0.59 18.09
CA VAL A 403 -3.62 0.14 16.72
C VAL A 403 -4.06 -1.31 16.49
N PHE A 404 -3.84 -2.22 17.43
CA PHE A 404 -3.99 -3.66 17.19
C PHE A 404 -5.27 -4.28 17.78
N ASP A 405 -5.98 -3.60 18.68
CA ASP A 405 -7.37 -3.93 18.99
C ASP A 405 -8.25 -3.44 17.83
N LEU A 406 -8.60 -4.36 16.93
CA LEU A 406 -9.37 -4.05 15.73
C LEU A 406 -10.81 -3.61 16.00
N SER A 407 -11.29 -3.72 17.24
CA SER A 407 -12.58 -3.20 17.69
C SER A 407 -12.48 -1.80 18.31
N ALA A 408 -11.27 -1.37 18.68
CA ALA A 408 -11.06 -0.08 19.28
C ALA A 408 -11.30 1.06 18.26
N PRO A 409 -11.99 2.14 18.66
CA PRO A 409 -12.16 3.31 17.82
C PRO A 409 -10.80 3.97 17.57
N LEU A 410 -10.61 4.49 16.36
CA LEU A 410 -9.41 5.25 16.00
C LEU A 410 -9.62 6.74 16.27
N PRO A 411 -8.57 7.47 16.67
CA PRO A 411 -8.63 8.93 16.68
C PRO A 411 -8.83 9.47 15.26
N PRO A 412 -9.44 10.66 15.10
CA PRO A 412 -9.58 11.31 13.80
C PRO A 412 -8.21 11.48 13.11
N TYR A 413 -8.18 11.27 11.80
CA TYR A 413 -6.96 11.51 11.03
C TYR A 413 -6.57 13.00 11.08
N ALA A 414 -5.32 13.27 11.43
CA ALA A 414 -4.77 14.61 11.55
C ALA A 414 -3.53 14.76 10.65
N PRO A 415 -3.68 15.15 9.37
CA PRO A 415 -2.55 15.24 8.42
C PRO A 415 -1.44 16.19 8.90
N GLY A 416 -1.78 17.22 9.67
CA GLY A 416 -0.82 18.17 10.23
C GLY A 416 0.16 17.57 11.26
N ARG A 417 -0.14 16.40 11.84
CA ARG A 417 0.77 15.67 12.75
C ARG A 417 1.75 14.74 12.03
N LEU A 418 1.64 14.60 10.70
CA LEU A 418 2.62 13.84 9.93
C LEU A 418 3.95 14.59 9.92
N ASP A 419 5.02 13.89 10.30
CA ASP A 419 6.39 14.40 10.23
C ASP A 419 7.14 13.77 9.05
N LEU A 420 8.10 14.54 8.49
CA LEU A 420 8.98 14.05 7.43
C LEU A 420 10.15 13.21 7.96
N THR A 421 10.43 13.34 9.25
CA THR A 421 11.52 12.64 9.92
C THR A 421 11.00 12.15 11.25
N ALA A 422 10.83 10.84 11.37
CA ALA A 422 10.41 10.22 12.62
C ALA A 422 11.44 10.52 13.72
N ARG A 423 10.94 10.98 14.87
CA ARG A 423 11.73 11.21 16.08
C ARG A 423 11.03 10.54 17.26
N GLY A 424 11.81 10.05 18.22
CA GLY A 424 11.25 9.36 19.39
C GLY A 424 11.22 7.84 19.20
N HIS A 425 10.31 7.17 19.90
CA HIS A 425 10.19 5.72 19.86
C HIS A 425 9.29 5.26 18.71
N ASP A 426 9.60 4.10 18.13
CA ASP A 426 8.65 3.36 17.31
C ASP A 426 7.76 2.51 18.25
N PRO A 427 6.46 2.81 18.41
CA PRO A 427 5.59 2.11 19.36
C PRO A 427 5.57 0.59 19.16
N VAL A 428 5.68 0.11 17.92
CA VAL A 428 5.62 -1.34 17.63
C VAL A 428 6.86 -2.05 18.16
N THR A 429 8.06 -1.56 17.91
CA THR A 429 9.27 -2.23 18.43
C THR A 429 9.48 -1.91 19.91
N ALA A 430 9.11 -0.72 20.38
CA ALA A 430 9.20 -0.32 21.77
C ALA A 430 8.30 -1.13 22.72
N ALA A 431 7.04 -1.38 22.34
CA ALA A 431 6.11 -2.12 23.18
C ALA A 431 6.37 -3.63 23.20
N LEU A 432 7.12 -4.17 22.23
CA LEU A 432 7.28 -5.61 22.03
C LEU A 432 7.84 -6.37 23.26
N PRO A 433 8.85 -5.88 24.00
CA PRO A 433 9.31 -6.50 25.26
C PRO A 433 8.22 -6.65 26.32
N HIS A 434 7.20 -5.80 26.26
CA HIS A 434 6.14 -5.73 27.25
C HIS A 434 4.90 -6.54 26.84
N THR A 435 4.65 -6.71 25.55
CA THR A 435 3.48 -7.44 25.04
C THR A 435 3.79 -8.89 24.67
N ALA A 436 4.98 -9.18 24.12
CA ALA A 436 5.35 -10.52 23.69
C ALA A 436 5.41 -11.57 24.83
N PRO A 437 5.80 -11.25 26.08
CA PRO A 437 5.77 -12.23 27.17
C PRO A 437 4.39 -12.84 27.43
N ASP A 438 3.31 -12.06 27.29
CA ASP A 438 1.94 -12.56 27.42
C ASP A 438 1.60 -13.57 26.32
N VAL A 439 2.01 -13.27 25.08
CA VAL A 439 1.83 -14.16 23.93
C VAL A 439 2.63 -15.45 24.11
N LEU A 440 3.89 -15.35 24.55
CA LEU A 440 4.75 -16.50 24.84
C LEU A 440 4.15 -17.40 25.93
N ALA A 441 3.65 -16.81 27.01
CA ALA A 441 3.03 -17.55 28.10
C ALA A 441 1.78 -18.31 27.64
N ARG A 442 0.98 -17.73 26.74
CA ARG A 442 -0.19 -18.38 26.15
C ARG A 442 0.22 -19.51 25.20
N LEU A 443 1.12 -19.26 24.24
CA LEU A 443 1.59 -20.28 23.30
C LEU A 443 2.23 -21.47 24.01
N THR A 444 3.04 -21.23 25.04
CA THR A 444 3.67 -22.29 25.84
C THR A 444 2.63 -23.12 26.59
N ARG A 445 1.61 -22.46 27.18
CA ARG A 445 0.51 -23.14 27.87
C ARG A 445 -0.31 -24.02 26.93
N ASP A 446 -0.52 -23.55 25.69
CA ASP A 446 -1.31 -24.24 24.67
C ASP A 446 -0.49 -25.31 23.91
N GLY A 447 0.81 -25.46 24.21
CA GLY A 447 1.70 -26.44 23.58
C GLY A 447 2.23 -26.03 22.19
N GLU A 448 2.06 -24.77 21.81
CA GLU A 448 2.40 -24.21 20.49
C GLU A 448 3.88 -23.79 20.43
N LEU A 449 4.77 -24.75 20.66
CA LEU A 449 6.19 -24.52 20.90
C LEU A 449 6.92 -23.89 19.69
N THR A 450 6.53 -24.23 18.47
CA THR A 450 7.13 -23.64 17.26
C THR A 450 6.82 -22.14 17.15
N ALA A 451 5.57 -21.74 17.42
CA ALA A 451 5.21 -20.33 17.42
C ALA A 451 5.90 -19.59 18.58
N ALA A 452 6.01 -20.21 19.76
CA ALA A 452 6.72 -19.64 20.91
C ALA A 452 8.22 -19.40 20.63
N ASP A 453 8.89 -20.36 19.97
CA ASP A 453 10.28 -20.20 19.54
C ASP A 453 10.45 -19.03 18.56
N LEU A 454 9.54 -18.89 17.59
CA LEU A 454 9.56 -17.79 16.62
C LEU A 454 9.34 -16.42 17.30
N VAL A 455 8.46 -16.31 18.30
CA VAL A 455 8.30 -15.08 19.08
C VAL A 455 9.57 -14.77 19.88
N THR A 456 10.24 -15.78 20.42
CA THR A 456 11.52 -15.62 21.14
C THR A 456 12.65 -15.16 20.21
N ARG A 457 12.75 -15.76 19.02
CA ARG A 457 13.67 -15.35 17.94
C ARG A 457 13.44 -13.90 17.55
N LEU A 458 12.19 -13.49 17.39
CA LEU A 458 11.84 -12.09 17.10
C LEU A 458 12.29 -11.16 18.22
N LEU A 459 12.01 -11.47 19.50
CA LEU A 459 12.45 -10.66 20.63
C LEU A 459 13.97 -10.48 20.66
N THR A 460 14.70 -11.56 20.38
CA THR A 460 16.17 -11.52 20.31
C THR A 460 16.65 -10.68 19.13
N ALA A 461 16.04 -10.83 17.96
CA ALA A 461 16.41 -10.07 16.76
C ALA A 461 16.13 -8.57 16.91
N VAL A 462 14.95 -8.19 17.40
CA VAL A 462 14.61 -6.78 17.66
C VAL A 462 15.50 -6.20 18.76
N GLY A 463 15.81 -6.98 19.82
CA GLY A 463 16.70 -6.53 20.89
C GLY A 463 18.16 -6.40 20.49
N GLY A 464 18.62 -7.18 19.51
CA GLY A 464 19.97 -7.07 18.94
C GLY A 464 20.11 -5.97 17.89
N PHE A 465 19.00 -5.51 17.29
CA PHE A 465 19.02 -4.55 16.18
C PHE A 465 19.73 -3.21 16.50
N PRO A 466 19.61 -2.61 17.69
CA PRO A 466 20.35 -1.38 18.01
C PRO A 466 21.88 -1.55 17.93
N ALA A 467 22.39 -2.72 18.37
CA ALA A 467 23.81 -3.03 18.27
C ALA A 467 24.23 -3.29 16.81
N GLU A 468 23.37 -3.94 16.03
CA GLU A 468 23.55 -4.14 14.58
C GLU A 468 23.64 -2.80 13.84
N LEU A 469 22.73 -1.87 14.16
CA LEU A 469 22.69 -0.53 13.58
C LEU A 469 23.93 0.31 13.96
N ALA A 470 24.39 0.20 15.21
CA ALA A 470 25.57 0.91 15.69
C ALA A 470 26.89 0.35 15.13
N GLY A 471 26.94 -0.97 14.89
CA GLY A 471 28.10 -1.70 14.37
C GLY A 471 28.17 -1.77 12.84
N ALA A 472 27.22 -1.14 12.13
CA ALA A 472 27.17 -1.13 10.68
C ALA A 472 28.44 -0.49 10.08
N ASP A 473 29.28 -1.31 9.44
CA ASP A 473 30.44 -0.84 8.68
C ASP A 473 30.03 -0.37 7.28
N ARG A 474 30.97 0.18 6.50
CA ARG A 474 30.73 0.66 5.12
C ARG A 474 30.22 -0.42 4.16
N ASP A 475 30.41 -1.70 4.48
CA ASP A 475 30.06 -2.85 3.62
C ASP A 475 28.60 -3.31 3.74
N THR A 476 27.91 -3.05 4.87
CA THR A 476 26.45 -3.26 5.00
C THR A 476 25.74 -1.94 4.74
N GLY A 477 24.99 -1.84 3.65
CA GLY A 477 24.37 -0.58 3.26
C GLY A 477 23.28 -0.15 4.25
N PRO A 478 23.06 1.17 4.48
CA PRO A 478 21.92 1.67 5.25
C PRO A 478 20.56 1.15 4.76
N ALA A 479 20.46 0.82 3.47
CA ALA A 479 19.26 0.24 2.89
C ALA A 479 19.03 -1.22 3.30
N ASP A 480 20.09 -2.01 3.53
CA ASP A 480 19.97 -3.41 3.95
C ASP A 480 19.47 -3.50 5.40
N LEU A 481 19.97 -2.63 6.27
CA LEU A 481 19.48 -2.50 7.65
C LEU A 481 18.04 -1.99 7.69
N ALA A 482 17.68 -1.08 6.79
CA ALA A 482 16.31 -0.63 6.62
C ALA A 482 15.37 -1.76 6.19
N GLU A 483 15.80 -2.58 5.23
CA GLU A 483 15.04 -3.75 4.81
C GLU A 483 14.84 -4.72 5.96
N ARG A 484 15.92 -5.07 6.67
CA ARG A 484 15.84 -5.95 7.85
C ARG A 484 14.90 -5.39 8.92
N TYR A 485 15.01 -4.11 9.24
CA TYR A 485 14.09 -3.44 10.17
C TYR A 485 12.64 -3.55 9.71
N ALA A 486 12.35 -3.33 8.42
CA ALA A 486 10.99 -3.43 7.90
C ALA A 486 10.38 -4.82 8.13
N TRP A 487 11.16 -5.89 7.91
CA TRP A 487 10.73 -7.26 8.17
C TRP A 487 10.52 -7.55 9.67
N LEU A 488 11.41 -7.04 10.54
CA LEU A 488 11.28 -7.19 12.00
C LEU A 488 10.09 -6.40 12.56
N HIS A 489 9.88 -5.17 12.09
CA HIS A 489 8.73 -4.33 12.43
C HIS A 489 7.42 -5.04 12.01
N ALA A 490 7.38 -5.60 10.81
CA ALA A 490 6.25 -6.40 10.34
C ALA A 490 5.95 -7.63 11.22
N ALA A 491 7.00 -8.33 11.67
CA ALA A 491 6.86 -9.48 12.55
C ALA A 491 6.33 -9.06 13.94
N ALA A 492 6.79 -7.92 14.45
CA ALA A 492 6.28 -7.33 15.69
C ALA A 492 4.78 -6.96 15.57
N CYS A 493 4.34 -6.40 14.43
CA CYS A 493 2.91 -6.18 14.16
C CYS A 493 2.07 -7.47 14.30
N CYS A 494 2.58 -8.61 13.82
CA CYS A 494 1.87 -9.89 13.95
C CYS A 494 1.73 -10.34 15.41
N VAL A 495 2.78 -10.16 16.22
CA VAL A 495 2.73 -10.46 17.67
C VAL A 495 1.75 -9.55 18.39
N HIS A 496 1.73 -8.25 18.07
CA HIS A 496 0.80 -7.31 18.68
C HIS A 496 -0.66 -7.58 18.33
N LEU A 497 -0.96 -7.98 17.09
CA LEU A 497 -2.30 -8.45 16.72
C LEU A 497 -2.72 -9.67 17.54
N ALA A 498 -1.85 -10.68 17.67
CA ALA A 498 -2.12 -11.84 18.51
C ALA A 498 -2.27 -11.47 20.00
N TRP A 499 -1.57 -10.44 20.46
CA TRP A 499 -1.65 -9.96 21.84
C TRP A 499 -2.94 -9.19 22.12
N ALA A 500 -3.32 -8.25 21.25
CA ALA A 500 -4.42 -7.33 21.46
C ALA A 500 -5.80 -7.99 21.27
N ASP A 501 -5.89 -9.03 20.44
CA ASP A 501 -7.16 -9.71 20.16
C ASP A 501 -7.10 -11.24 20.37
N PRO A 502 -6.93 -11.71 21.62
CA PRO A 502 -6.90 -13.14 21.91
C PRO A 502 -8.30 -13.78 21.91
N ALA A 503 -9.37 -12.99 22.01
CA ALA A 503 -10.72 -13.46 22.30
C ALA A 503 -11.59 -13.72 21.06
N HIS A 504 -11.28 -13.11 19.91
CA HIS A 504 -12.12 -13.26 18.71
C HIS A 504 -11.69 -14.42 17.80
N GLY A 505 -10.69 -15.23 18.18
CA GLY A 505 -10.29 -16.45 17.49
C GLY A 505 -9.68 -16.24 16.08
N ARG A 506 -9.44 -14.99 15.68
CA ARG A 506 -8.93 -14.59 14.35
C ARG A 506 -7.43 -14.84 14.20
N PHE A 507 -6.69 -14.78 15.30
CA PHE A 507 -5.24 -14.86 15.35
C PHE A 507 -4.80 -16.17 16.01
N THR A 508 -4.97 -17.28 15.28
CA THR A 508 -4.59 -18.60 15.77
C THR A 508 -3.06 -18.71 15.93
N PRO A 509 -2.56 -19.58 16.82
CA PRO A 509 -1.14 -19.90 16.89
C PRO A 509 -0.54 -20.33 15.54
N ALA A 510 -1.32 -21.06 14.73
CA ALA A 510 -0.97 -21.46 13.38
C ALA A 510 -0.77 -20.26 12.44
N TRP A 511 -1.66 -19.26 12.49
CA TRP A 511 -1.51 -18.00 11.73
C TRP A 511 -0.23 -17.28 12.16
N LEU A 512 -0.04 -17.08 13.47
CA LEU A 512 1.10 -16.34 14.01
C LEU A 512 2.42 -17.03 13.65
N GLY A 513 2.52 -18.34 13.87
CA GLY A 513 3.72 -19.12 13.56
C GLY A 513 4.08 -19.05 12.07
N ALA A 514 3.10 -19.16 11.17
CA ALA A 514 3.38 -19.07 9.73
C ALA A 514 3.83 -17.66 9.29
N CYS A 515 3.16 -16.60 9.79
CA CYS A 515 3.55 -15.23 9.51
C CYS A 515 4.98 -14.93 10.02
N LEU A 516 5.30 -15.32 11.26
CA LEU A 516 6.63 -15.12 11.83
C LEU A 516 7.71 -15.92 11.11
N ALA A 517 7.44 -17.18 10.75
CA ALA A 517 8.37 -18.00 9.99
C ALA A 517 8.72 -17.36 8.64
N TYR A 518 7.71 -16.83 7.94
CA TYR A 518 7.92 -16.11 6.68
C TYR A 518 8.73 -14.82 6.90
N LEU A 519 8.30 -13.94 7.81
CA LEU A 519 8.89 -12.63 8.02
C LEU A 519 10.32 -12.71 8.59
N LEU A 520 10.60 -13.61 9.52
CA LEU A 520 11.94 -13.81 10.07
C LEU A 520 12.90 -14.40 9.02
N ALA A 521 12.43 -15.34 8.20
CA ALA A 521 13.25 -15.83 7.09
C ALA A 521 13.64 -14.71 6.12
N ARG A 522 12.71 -13.79 5.82
CA ARG A 522 12.97 -12.59 5.00
C ARG A 522 13.95 -11.63 5.70
N ALA A 523 13.77 -11.37 7.00
CA ALA A 523 14.67 -10.54 7.79
C ALA A 523 16.11 -11.08 7.80
N ASP A 524 16.27 -12.40 7.78
CA ASP A 524 17.56 -13.10 7.74
C ASP A 524 18.13 -13.28 6.31
N GLY A 525 17.43 -12.77 5.28
CA GLY A 525 17.86 -12.89 3.89
C GLY A 525 17.81 -14.32 3.34
N THR A 526 16.97 -15.18 3.92
CA THR A 526 16.86 -16.60 3.55
C THR A 526 15.54 -16.92 2.84
N ASP A 527 15.53 -17.97 2.01
CA ASP A 527 14.29 -18.44 1.37
C ASP A 527 13.33 -19.01 2.43
N PRO A 528 12.11 -18.45 2.58
CA PRO A 528 11.14 -18.91 3.57
C PRO A 528 10.82 -20.41 3.50
N ARG A 529 11.02 -21.06 2.35
CA ARG A 529 10.83 -22.52 2.22
C ARG A 529 11.67 -23.36 3.18
N ARG A 530 12.75 -22.80 3.75
CA ARG A 530 13.55 -23.49 4.77
C ARG A 530 12.78 -23.70 6.07
N GLU A 531 11.77 -22.86 6.35
CA GLU A 531 10.89 -22.93 7.52
C GLU A 531 9.59 -23.71 7.24
N ALA A 532 9.63 -24.68 6.31
CA ALA A 532 8.44 -25.32 5.75
C ALA A 532 7.44 -25.85 6.80
N ALA A 533 7.93 -26.44 7.90
CA ALA A 533 7.06 -27.00 8.94
C ALA A 533 6.17 -25.94 9.60
N ALA A 534 6.72 -24.75 9.89
CA ALA A 534 5.99 -23.64 10.49
C ALA A 534 5.03 -22.95 9.49
N LEU A 535 5.30 -23.05 8.19
CA LEU A 535 4.49 -22.42 7.14
C LEU A 535 3.28 -23.25 6.72
N LEU A 536 3.36 -24.59 6.77
CA LEU A 536 2.28 -25.48 6.29
C LEU A 536 0.88 -25.13 6.83
N PRO A 537 0.69 -24.74 8.10
CA PRO A 537 -0.62 -24.35 8.59
C PRO A 537 -1.27 -23.18 7.82
N ALA A 538 -0.49 -22.27 7.23
CA ALA A 538 -1.05 -21.18 6.42
C ALA A 538 -1.71 -21.68 5.12
N ALA A 539 -1.27 -22.82 4.56
CA ALA A 539 -1.95 -23.42 3.41
C ALA A 539 -3.35 -23.92 3.79
N ASP A 540 -3.49 -24.49 4.99
CA ASP A 540 -4.78 -25.00 5.47
C ASP A 540 -5.72 -23.84 5.84
N LEU A 541 -5.21 -22.80 6.50
CA LEU A 541 -5.97 -21.58 6.78
C LEU A 541 -6.46 -20.89 5.50
N ALA A 542 -5.60 -20.78 4.48
CA ALA A 542 -6.03 -20.20 3.20
C ALA A 542 -7.07 -21.09 2.50
N ALA A 543 -6.96 -22.41 2.57
CA ALA A 543 -7.97 -23.31 2.02
C ALA A 543 -9.32 -23.16 2.76
N GLU A 544 -9.30 -22.99 4.08
CA GLU A 544 -10.49 -22.73 4.91
C GLU A 544 -11.16 -21.40 4.53
N LEU A 545 -10.40 -20.31 4.51
CA LEU A 545 -10.91 -18.98 4.12
C LEU A 545 -11.46 -18.99 2.69
N HIS A 546 -10.79 -19.71 1.78
CA HIS A 546 -11.27 -19.90 0.42
C HIS A 546 -12.61 -20.63 0.38
N ALA A 547 -12.72 -21.78 1.07
CA ALA A 547 -13.95 -22.57 1.12
C ALA A 547 -15.13 -21.83 1.77
N ALA A 548 -14.83 -20.91 2.70
CA ALA A 548 -15.82 -20.07 3.37
C ALA A 548 -16.17 -18.77 2.59
N ASN A 549 -15.63 -18.58 1.38
CA ASN A 549 -15.73 -17.32 0.63
C ASN A 549 -15.38 -16.10 1.49
N ARG A 550 -14.30 -16.18 2.25
CA ARG A 550 -13.80 -15.06 3.07
C ARG A 550 -12.53 -14.50 2.47
N LEU A 551 -12.34 -13.19 2.60
CA LEU A 551 -11.10 -12.51 2.24
C LEU A 551 -9.90 -13.17 2.94
N PHE A 552 -8.72 -13.23 2.30
CA PHE A 552 -7.50 -13.71 2.96
C PHE A 552 -6.94 -12.63 3.89
N SER A 553 -7.69 -12.35 4.94
CA SER A 553 -7.43 -11.30 5.90
C SER A 553 -7.75 -11.79 7.30
N VAL A 554 -7.11 -11.17 8.28
CA VAL A 554 -7.45 -11.34 9.69
C VAL A 554 -8.82 -10.73 10.03
N LEU A 555 -9.36 -9.87 9.15
CA LEU A 555 -10.71 -9.32 9.24
C LEU A 555 -11.74 -10.25 8.58
N PRO A 556 -12.93 -10.44 9.19
CA PRO A 556 -13.93 -11.42 8.74
C PRO A 556 -14.81 -10.90 7.60
N VAL A 557 -14.20 -10.49 6.49
CA VAL A 557 -14.93 -10.01 5.31
C VAL A 557 -15.44 -11.19 4.48
N HIS A 558 -16.75 -11.25 4.26
CA HIS A 558 -17.39 -12.23 3.38
C HIS A 558 -17.47 -11.71 1.94
N LEU A 559 -17.22 -12.62 1.00
CA LEU A 559 -17.22 -12.36 -0.43
C LEU A 559 -18.51 -12.91 -1.04
N ALA A 560 -18.95 -12.30 -2.15
CA ALA A 560 -20.16 -12.69 -2.86
C ALA A 560 -20.01 -14.03 -3.59
#